data_AF-A0A318AEK2-F1
#
_entry.id   AF-A0A318AEK2-F1
#
_cell.length_a   1.000
_cell.length_b   1.000
_cell.length_c   1.000
_cell.angle_alpha   90.00
_cell.angle_beta   90.00
_cell.angle_gamma   90.00
#
_symmetry.space_group_name_H-M   'P 1'
#
loop_
_entity.id
_entity.type
_entity.pdbx_description
1 polymer ?
#
loop_
_entity_poly.entity_id
_entity_poly.type
_entity_poly.pdbx_seq_one_letter_code
_entity_poly.pdbx_strand_id
1 'polypeptide(L)'
;MSSDPRVELQSLVSALQEHMMAALNKDDSDTTTLESAEDALVEAFENYEDALYNVTGEVTPLDIFEDDDIDDDDDDFDDDDYDEDDEDEDY
;
A
#
# COMPACT_ATOMS: atom_id res chain seq x y z
N MET A 1 20.21 13.10 10.25
CA MET A 1 21.16 12.38 11.13
C MET A 1 20.98 10.92 10.79
N SER A 2 22.07 10.14 10.63
CA SER A 2 21.92 8.71 10.36
C SER A 2 21.63 8.01 11.69
N SER A 3 20.39 7.55 11.86
CA SER A 3 19.92 6.83 13.04
C SER A 3 20.42 5.38 13.04
N ASP A 4 20.58 4.78 14.21
CA ASP A 4 20.92 3.36 14.34
C ASP A 4 19.72 2.51 13.87
N PRO A 5 19.88 1.59 12.88
CA PRO A 5 18.77 0.78 12.38
C PRO A 5 18.12 -0.08 13.45
N ARG A 6 18.82 -0.40 14.56
CA ARG A 6 18.21 -1.11 15.70
C ARG A 6 17.22 -0.24 16.46
N VAL A 7 17.46 1.07 16.53
CA VAL A 7 16.57 2.03 17.16
C VAL A 7 15.35 2.26 16.26
N GLU A 8 15.57 2.46 14.97
CA GLU A 8 14.48 2.65 14.01
C GLU A 8 13.61 1.38 13.87
N LEU A 9 14.21 0.18 13.91
CA LEU A 9 13.45 -1.07 13.95
C LEU A 9 12.54 -1.16 15.18
N GLN A 10 13.01 -0.69 16.34
CA GLN A 10 12.18 -0.67 17.55
C GLN A 10 11.04 0.35 17.44
N SER A 11 11.28 1.47 16.75
CA SER A 11 10.26 2.48 16.43
C SER A 11 9.19 1.89 15.50
N LEU A 12 9.60 1.24 14.41
CA LEU A 12 8.73 0.53 13.47
C LEU A 12 7.87 -0.53 14.17
N VAL A 13 8.46 -1.34 15.05
CA VAL A 13 7.69 -2.33 15.83
C VAL A 13 6.66 -1.66 16.75
N SER A 14 6.97 -0.50 17.33
CA SER A 14 6.01 0.26 18.14
C SER A 14 4.85 0.78 17.28
N ALA A 15 5.16 1.38 16.13
CA ALA A 15 4.16 1.89 15.20
C ALA A 15 3.23 0.79 14.68
N LEU A 16 3.77 -0.39 14.37
CA LEU A 16 2.98 -1.58 14.00
C LEU A 16 2.01 -2.00 15.10
N GLN A 17 2.43 -1.94 16.37
CA GLN A 17 1.56 -2.26 17.51
C GLN A 17 0.46 -1.22 17.70
N GLU A 18 0.78 0.06 17.54
CA GLU A 18 -0.18 1.17 17.61
C GLU A 18 -1.21 1.10 16.48
N HIS A 19 -0.77 0.89 15.24
CA HIS A 19 -1.65 0.65 14.09
C HIS A 19 -2.57 -0.56 14.31
N MET A 20 -2.04 -1.70 14.80
CA MET A 20 -2.84 -2.86 15.15
C MET A 20 -3.90 -2.54 16.23
N MET A 21 -3.53 -1.77 17.25
CA MET A 21 -4.47 -1.34 18.29
C MET A 21 -5.55 -0.41 17.74
N ALA A 22 -5.20 0.53 16.85
CA ALA A 22 -6.16 1.40 16.20
C ALA A 22 -7.13 0.61 15.31
N ALA A 23 -6.61 -0.34 14.51
CA ALA A 23 -7.42 -1.21 13.66
C ALA A 23 -8.39 -2.09 14.45
N LEU A 24 -7.98 -2.61 15.61
CA LEU A 24 -8.83 -3.42 16.49
C LEU A 24 -9.91 -2.60 17.22
N ASN A 25 -9.65 -1.32 17.49
CA ASN A 25 -10.57 -0.41 18.16
C ASN A 25 -11.34 0.49 17.18
N LYS A 26 -11.35 0.13 15.89
CA LYS A 26 -12.08 0.84 14.84
C LYS A 26 -13.59 0.70 15.05
N ASP A 27 -14.15 1.51 15.95
CA ASP A 27 -15.56 1.88 15.93
C ASP A 27 -15.77 2.94 14.85
N ASP A 28 -16.94 2.95 14.18
CA ASP A 28 -17.29 3.84 13.04
C ASP A 28 -17.11 5.36 13.31
N SER A 29 -16.83 5.77 14.55
CA SER A 29 -16.61 7.17 14.97
C SER A 29 -15.15 7.61 15.07
N ASP A 30 -14.17 6.70 15.06
CA ASP A 30 -12.77 6.99 15.42
C ASP A 30 -11.79 6.75 14.25
N THR A 31 -12.23 7.01 13.02
CA THR A 31 -11.42 6.86 11.80
C THR A 31 -10.11 7.67 11.87
N THR A 32 -10.12 8.84 12.52
CA THR A 32 -8.93 9.69 12.70
C THR A 32 -7.81 9.02 13.50
N THR A 33 -8.13 8.10 14.40
CA THR A 33 -7.09 7.38 15.16
C THR A 33 -6.36 6.33 14.33
N LEU A 34 -7.06 5.76 13.34
CA LEU A 34 -6.47 4.80 12.41
C LEU A 34 -5.57 5.52 11.40
N GLU A 35 -6.08 6.58 10.76
CA GLU A 35 -5.33 7.39 9.79
C GLU A 35 -4.03 7.93 10.41
N SER A 36 -4.10 8.45 11.64
CA SER A 36 -2.90 8.94 12.33
C SER A 36 -1.90 7.82 12.68
N ALA A 37 -2.37 6.59 12.94
CA ALA A 37 -1.50 5.47 13.22
C ALA A 37 -0.88 4.88 11.94
N GLU A 38 -1.58 4.98 10.82
CA GLU A 38 -1.10 4.65 9.48
C GLU A 38 0.01 5.61 9.04
N ASP A 39 -0.21 6.92 9.13
CA ASP A 39 0.82 7.94 8.85
C ASP A 39 2.10 7.70 9.67
N ALA A 40 1.93 7.43 10.97
CA ALA A 40 3.04 7.15 11.87
C ALA A 40 3.79 5.85 11.52
N LEU A 41 3.06 4.84 11.01
CA LEU A 41 3.65 3.59 10.55
C LEU A 41 4.47 3.79 9.28
N VAL A 42 3.95 4.55 8.31
CA VAL A 42 4.66 4.92 7.08
C VAL A 42 5.97 5.63 7.41
N GLU A 43 5.91 6.70 8.22
CA GLU A 43 7.10 7.45 8.61
C GLU A 43 8.14 6.55 9.33
N ALA A 44 7.68 5.68 10.24
CA ALA A 44 8.57 4.77 10.96
C ALA A 44 9.22 3.72 10.04
N PHE A 45 8.52 3.28 9.00
CA PHE A 45 9.06 2.34 8.02
C PHE A 45 10.11 3.02 7.13
N GLU A 46 9.85 4.21 6.60
CA GLU A 46 10.80 4.98 5.80
C GLU A 46 12.10 5.26 6.58
N ASN A 47 11.97 5.70 7.84
CA ASN A 47 13.13 5.95 8.70
C ASN A 47 13.96 4.68 8.96
N TYR A 48 13.30 3.53 9.09
CA TYR A 48 13.98 2.24 9.24
C TYR A 48 14.71 1.83 7.96
N GLU A 49 14.06 1.93 6.79
CA GLU A 49 14.67 1.62 5.50
C GLU A 49 15.89 2.51 5.24
N ASP A 50 15.77 3.81 5.48
CA ASP A 50 16.89 4.75 5.37
C ASP A 50 18.04 4.38 6.30
N ALA A 51 17.76 4.07 7.57
CA ALA A 51 18.78 3.67 8.53
C ALA A 51 19.45 2.34 8.16
N LEU A 52 18.67 1.37 7.66
CA LEU A 52 19.14 0.07 7.23
C LEU A 52 20.05 0.20 6.01
N TYR A 53 19.62 0.95 5.00
CA TYR A 53 20.38 1.18 3.78
C TYR A 53 21.70 1.93 4.08
N ASN A 54 21.65 2.94 4.93
CA ASN A 54 22.85 3.71 5.31
C ASN A 54 23.93 2.85 5.99
N VAL A 55 23.53 1.83 6.76
CA VAL A 55 24.49 0.96 7.50
C VAL A 55 24.91 -0.27 6.70
N THR A 56 23.99 -0.88 5.97
CA THR A 56 24.19 -2.20 5.35
C THR A 56 24.28 -2.15 3.84
N GLY A 57 23.73 -1.11 3.20
CA GLY A 57 23.57 -1.01 1.75
C GLY A 57 22.42 -1.86 1.19
N GLU A 58 21.61 -2.45 2.06
CA GLU A 58 20.48 -3.32 1.71
C GLU A 58 19.14 -2.63 2.07
N VAL A 59 18.07 -3.03 1.40
CA VAL A 59 16.68 -2.61 1.64
C VAL A 59 15.79 -3.83 1.87
N THR A 60 14.63 -3.65 2.51
CA THR A 60 13.67 -4.74 2.66
C THR A 60 12.86 -4.95 1.38
N PRO A 61 12.23 -6.13 1.18
CA PRO A 61 11.34 -6.37 0.05
C PRO A 61 9.92 -5.81 0.27
N LEU A 62 9.74 -4.88 1.21
CA LEU A 62 8.46 -4.28 1.58
C LEU A 62 8.32 -2.93 0.87
N ASP A 63 7.08 -2.52 0.62
CA ASP A 63 6.76 -1.25 -0.03
C ASP A 63 5.53 -0.62 0.63
N ILE A 64 5.40 0.70 0.51
CA ILE A 64 4.24 1.45 1.01
C ILE A 64 3.25 1.58 -0.15
N PHE A 65 2.00 1.15 0.06
CA PHE A 65 0.94 1.37 -0.91
C PHE A 65 0.32 2.75 -0.67
N GLU A 66 0.35 3.62 -1.67
CA GLU A 66 -0.43 4.86 -1.66
C GLU A 66 -1.84 4.52 -2.15
N ASP A 67 -2.87 4.93 -1.42
CA ASP A 67 -4.30 4.62 -1.70
C ASP A 67 -4.79 5.19 -3.06
N ASP A 68 -3.96 6.03 -3.70
CA ASP A 68 -4.20 6.62 -5.03
C ASP A 68 -4.00 5.63 -6.19
N ASP A 69 -3.43 4.44 -5.96
CA ASP A 69 -3.26 3.37 -6.98
C ASP A 69 -4.48 2.44 -7.11
N ILE A 70 -5.56 2.68 -6.37
CA ILE A 70 -6.86 2.03 -6.57
C ILE A 70 -7.69 2.88 -7.54
N ASP A 71 -7.20 3.02 -8.78
CA ASP A 71 -8.04 3.51 -9.87
C ASP A 71 -9.03 2.39 -10.20
N ASP A 72 -10.32 2.69 -10.03
CA ASP A 72 -11.51 1.83 -10.13
C ASP A 72 -11.79 1.42 -11.60
N ASP A 73 -10.75 1.06 -12.36
CA ASP A 73 -10.76 0.88 -13.82
C ASP A 73 -10.93 -0.60 -14.22
N ASP A 74 -11.83 -1.33 -13.52
CA ASP A 74 -12.20 -2.73 -13.83
C ASP A 74 -13.63 -2.83 -14.39
N ASP A 75 -14.03 -1.86 -15.23
CA ASP A 75 -15.38 -1.74 -15.81
C ASP A 75 -15.39 -1.70 -17.36
N ASP A 76 -14.43 -2.31 -18.05
CA ASP A 76 -14.45 -2.41 -19.53
C ASP A 76 -14.23 -3.86 -20.03
N PHE A 77 -15.17 -4.74 -19.67
CA PHE A 77 -15.44 -5.94 -20.48
C PHE A 77 -16.41 -5.56 -21.61
N ASP A 78 -15.87 -4.98 -22.69
CA ASP A 78 -16.56 -4.82 -23.96
C ASP A 78 -16.70 -6.20 -24.63
N ASP A 79 -17.89 -6.78 -24.50
CA ASP A 79 -18.31 -8.03 -25.16
C ASP A 79 -18.62 -7.74 -26.64
N ASP A 80 -17.58 -7.38 -27.39
CA ASP A 80 -17.61 -7.35 -28.86
C ASP A 80 -17.45 -8.79 -29.39
N ASP A 81 -18.51 -9.60 -29.33
CA ASP A 81 -18.56 -10.84 -30.10
C ASP A 81 -18.87 -10.49 -31.57
N TYR A 82 -17.80 -10.38 -32.34
CA TYR A 82 -17.77 -10.24 -33.79
C TYR A 82 -18.39 -11.48 -34.46
N ASP A 83 -19.65 -11.41 -34.89
CA ASP A 83 -20.19 -12.38 -35.86
C ASP A 83 -19.91 -11.85 -37.29
N GLU A 84 -18.73 -12.26 -37.76
CA GLU A 84 -18.13 -12.04 -39.07
C GLU A 84 -18.82 -12.92 -40.14
N ASP A 85 -19.19 -12.32 -41.29
CA ASP A 85 -19.41 -12.88 -42.64
C ASP A 85 -20.23 -14.20 -42.78
N ASP A 86 -21.18 -14.37 -43.70
CA ASP A 86 -21.09 -14.16 -45.13
C ASP A 86 -22.41 -14.66 -45.77
N GLU A 87 -22.56 -14.49 -47.08
CA GLU A 87 -23.56 -15.10 -48.01
C GLU A 87 -24.62 -14.16 -48.61
N ASP A 88 -24.16 -13.21 -49.44
CA ASP A 88 -24.93 -12.74 -50.60
C ASP A 88 -24.21 -13.18 -51.89
N GLU A 89 -24.41 -14.45 -52.30
CA GLU A 89 -24.19 -14.90 -53.69
C GLU A 89 -25.51 -14.83 -54.47
N ASP A 90 -25.81 -13.70 -55.15
CA ASP A 90 -26.69 -13.75 -56.33
C ASP A 90 -26.38 -12.73 -57.47
N TYR A 91 -26.26 -13.31 -58.68
CA TYR A 91 -26.29 -12.79 -60.08
C TYR A 91 -25.07 -12.16 -60.76
#